data_AF-A0A2N1MSH3-F1
#
_entry.id   AF-A0A2N1MSH3-F1
#
_cell.length_a   1.000
_cell.length_b   1.000
_cell.length_c   1.000
_cell.angle_alpha   90.00
_cell.angle_beta   90.00
_cell.angle_gamma   90.00
#
_symmetry.space_group_name_H-M   'P 1'
#
loop_
_entity.id
_entity.type
_entity.pdbx_description
1 polymer ?
#
loop_
_entity_poly.entity_id
_entity_poly.type
_entity_poly.pdbx_seq_one_letter_code
_entity_poly.pdbx_strand_id
1 'polypeptide(L)'
;MDQISSFFLQNHIFFGSIVDTHLSPKQMKFLSKGVCDYTSFHSDLDSTKHGRSSGGVSLFIHNSLATHVQFYQSHSSRILSVDLFFKGNVKLRIFVIYIPPTNDLVLRYEVIDQLISLISQTSSQNFHHAICGDFNMNLEKYYPIFLHQPQVAAKRIHKLFHYLLSHNYENCTPLNLSGTLGTYYHLDTITRIDFVWSCPLLRQYMLTASIFDAHDLHISDHNPIITYFDVSLLSDAIKSARALTVGNTYVSKKPKDLDSLCQSYRFLSKVAKTICSLHKTLSHTLCIMKLSDAKIDDFANLLQTLENMTLLLRSLLLLKEKEFQASSIQAKIDAQNDNFTNDISTFIESALSQPRRRIVLDRVFIDHPTHPTLLISPDAIDQEVIEHFQNF
;
A
#
# COMPACT_ATOMS: atom_id res chain seq x y z
N MET A 1 -7.16 -14.49 21.54
CA MET A 1 -7.87 -13.49 20.73
C MET A 1 -7.71 -12.09 21.29
N ASP A 2 -7.84 -11.88 22.60
CA ASP A 2 -7.72 -10.53 23.21
C ASP A 2 -6.35 -9.88 23.01
N GLN A 3 -5.28 -10.66 23.09
CA GLN A 3 -3.92 -10.19 22.75
C GLN A 3 -3.78 -9.81 21.27
N ILE A 4 -4.37 -10.59 20.36
CA ILE A 4 -4.39 -10.28 18.92
C ILE A 4 -5.17 -8.98 18.65
N SER A 5 -6.33 -8.83 19.30
CA SER A 5 -7.16 -7.62 19.20
C SER A 5 -6.38 -6.38 19.68
N SER A 6 -5.75 -6.49 20.86
CA SER A 6 -4.92 -5.42 21.42
C SER A 6 -3.74 -5.08 20.52
N PHE A 7 -3.06 -6.10 19.99
CA PHE A 7 -1.94 -5.93 19.05
C PHE A 7 -2.38 -5.21 17.77
N PHE A 8 -3.51 -5.60 17.17
CA PHE A 8 -4.01 -4.97 15.95
C PHE A 8 -4.38 -3.50 16.18
N LEU A 9 -5.05 -3.19 17.30
CA LEU A 9 -5.45 -1.83 17.63
C LEU A 9 -4.24 -0.94 17.92
N GLN A 10 -3.29 -1.41 18.74
CA GLN A 10 -2.08 -0.65 19.11
C GLN A 10 -1.17 -0.36 17.92
N ASN A 11 -1.07 -1.28 16.96
CA ASN A 11 -0.20 -1.14 15.79
C ASN A 11 -0.94 -0.61 14.54
N HIS A 12 -2.22 -0.22 14.68
CA HIS A 12 -3.07 0.28 13.60
C HIS A 12 -3.13 -0.65 12.38
N ILE A 13 -3.35 -1.94 12.62
CA ILE A 13 -3.34 -2.99 11.59
C ILE A 13 -4.66 -3.00 10.83
N PHE A 14 -4.62 -2.85 9.50
CA PHE A 14 -5.82 -2.97 8.67
C PHE A 14 -6.08 -4.40 8.17
N PHE A 15 -5.00 -5.17 7.98
CA PHE A 15 -5.02 -6.56 7.52
C PHE A 15 -4.15 -7.40 8.46
N GLY A 16 -4.75 -8.31 9.21
CA GLY A 16 -4.08 -9.19 10.16
C GLY A 16 -4.14 -10.65 9.73
N SER A 17 -3.02 -11.20 9.25
CA SER A 17 -2.92 -12.61 8.87
C SER A 17 -2.50 -13.50 10.03
N ILE A 18 -3.18 -14.63 10.22
CA ILE A 18 -2.86 -15.65 11.22
C ILE A 18 -2.78 -17.00 10.52
N VAL A 19 -1.74 -17.77 10.81
CA VAL A 19 -1.47 -19.08 10.20
C VAL A 19 -1.41 -20.16 11.27
N ASP A 20 -1.50 -21.42 10.83
CA ASP A 20 -1.49 -22.64 11.64
C ASP A 20 -2.48 -22.63 12.82
N THR A 21 -3.72 -22.22 12.55
CA THR A 21 -4.73 -22.05 13.62
C THR A 21 -5.21 -23.38 14.20
N HIS A 22 -5.14 -24.49 13.46
CA HIS A 22 -5.67 -25.81 13.81
C HIS A 22 -7.17 -25.86 14.15
N LEU A 23 -7.90 -24.77 13.87
CA LEU A 23 -9.28 -24.56 14.29
C LEU A 23 -10.23 -24.56 13.10
N SER A 24 -11.38 -25.20 13.26
CA SER A 24 -12.40 -25.23 12.21
C SER A 24 -12.96 -23.83 11.93
N PRO A 25 -13.48 -23.57 10.72
CA PRO A 25 -14.11 -22.29 10.40
C PRO A 25 -15.18 -21.88 11.42
N LYS A 26 -15.94 -22.83 11.96
CA LYS A 26 -16.96 -22.57 13.00
C LYS A 26 -16.33 -22.11 14.32
N GLN A 27 -15.27 -22.76 14.76
CA GLN A 27 -14.55 -22.38 15.99
C GLN A 27 -13.87 -21.02 15.82
N MET A 28 -13.17 -20.81 14.71
CA MET A 28 -12.54 -19.53 14.40
C MET A 28 -13.55 -18.39 14.32
N LYS A 29 -14.70 -18.62 13.67
CA LYS A 29 -15.77 -17.62 13.62
C LYS A 29 -16.32 -17.27 15.00
N PHE A 30 -16.41 -18.25 15.91
CA PHE A 30 -16.83 -17.98 17.28
C PHE A 30 -15.81 -17.14 18.04
N LEU A 31 -14.53 -17.52 17.98
CA LEU A 31 -13.42 -16.82 18.65
C LEU A 31 -13.22 -15.39 18.11
N SER A 32 -13.41 -15.20 16.81
CA SER A 32 -13.22 -13.91 16.15
C SER A 32 -14.25 -12.86 16.56
N LYS A 33 -15.35 -13.25 17.22
CA LYS A 33 -16.30 -12.30 17.81
C LYS A 33 -15.68 -11.42 18.89
N GLY A 34 -14.58 -11.86 19.53
CA GLY A 34 -13.84 -11.05 20.49
C GLY A 34 -12.99 -9.93 19.86
N VAL A 35 -12.88 -9.90 18.53
CA VAL A 35 -12.09 -8.91 17.77
C VAL A 35 -13.06 -7.97 17.04
N CYS A 36 -13.82 -7.18 17.81
CA CYS A 36 -15.03 -6.48 17.34
C CYS A 36 -14.82 -5.52 16.15
N ASP A 37 -13.66 -4.89 16.05
CA ASP A 37 -13.36 -3.92 14.98
C ASP A 37 -12.91 -4.58 13.66
N TYR A 38 -12.94 -5.91 13.59
CA TYR A 38 -12.45 -6.68 12.45
C TYR A 38 -13.48 -7.70 11.96
N THR A 39 -13.55 -7.82 10.64
CA THR A 39 -14.22 -8.93 9.97
C THR A 39 -13.18 -10.01 9.66
N SER A 40 -13.52 -11.26 9.93
CA SER A 40 -12.59 -12.39 9.82
C SER A 40 -13.00 -13.36 8.71
N PHE A 41 -12.00 -13.87 8.00
CA PHE A 41 -12.11 -14.83 6.91
C PHE A 41 -11.17 -16.00 7.21
N HIS A 42 -11.62 -17.24 7.01
CA HIS A 42 -10.91 -18.43 7.47
C HIS A 42 -10.87 -19.48 6.37
N SER A 43 -9.77 -20.21 6.25
CA SER A 43 -9.74 -21.40 5.40
C SER A 43 -10.52 -22.56 6.02
N ASP A 44 -10.96 -23.47 5.17
CA ASP A 44 -11.44 -24.79 5.60
C ASP A 44 -10.30 -25.59 6.22
N LEU A 45 -10.62 -26.65 6.98
CA LEU A 45 -9.62 -27.59 7.49
C LEU A 45 -9.63 -28.88 6.69
N ASP A 46 -8.46 -29.51 6.54
CA ASP A 46 -8.38 -30.87 6.03
C ASP A 46 -8.88 -31.84 7.10
N SER A 47 -10.10 -32.34 6.91
CA SER A 47 -10.74 -33.35 7.79
C SER A 47 -10.47 -34.79 7.37
N THR A 48 -9.74 -34.99 6.27
CA THR A 48 -9.52 -36.31 5.63
C THR A 48 -8.55 -37.19 6.41
N LYS A 49 -7.61 -36.61 7.17
CA LYS A 49 -6.72 -37.36 8.08
C LYS A 49 -7.42 -37.52 9.44
N HIS A 50 -7.89 -38.73 9.73
CA HIS A 50 -8.64 -39.07 10.95
C HIS A 50 -7.93 -38.55 12.22
N GLY A 51 -8.49 -37.53 12.86
CA GLY A 51 -8.19 -37.15 14.25
C GLY A 51 -7.18 -36.03 14.49
N ARG A 52 -6.58 -35.41 13.46
CA ARG A 52 -5.76 -34.18 13.63
C ARG A 52 -6.04 -33.19 12.52
N SER A 53 -6.76 -32.11 12.84
CA SER A 53 -6.83 -30.93 11.97
C SER A 53 -5.43 -30.35 11.79
N SER A 54 -4.97 -30.22 10.54
CA SER A 54 -3.67 -29.60 10.23
C SER A 54 -3.85 -28.34 9.40
N GLY A 55 -3.05 -27.32 9.67
CA GLY A 55 -3.13 -26.04 8.98
C GLY A 55 -4.22 -25.14 9.55
N GLY A 56 -4.87 -24.38 8.69
CA GLY A 56 -5.79 -23.31 9.05
C GLY A 56 -5.10 -21.97 8.92
N VAL A 57 -5.61 -21.14 8.02
CA VAL A 57 -5.16 -19.75 7.83
C VAL A 57 -6.35 -18.81 7.96
N SER A 58 -6.10 -17.61 8.45
CA SER A 58 -7.13 -16.61 8.71
C SER A 58 -6.66 -15.21 8.35
N LEU A 59 -7.57 -14.40 7.84
CA LEU A 59 -7.36 -12.98 7.58
C LEU A 59 -8.40 -12.16 8.34
N PHE A 60 -7.92 -11.20 9.12
CA PHE A 60 -8.72 -10.18 9.78
C PHE A 60 -8.60 -8.89 8.98
N ILE A 61 -9.72 -8.28 8.64
CA ILE A 61 -9.78 -7.02 7.92
C ILE A 61 -10.54 -6.02 8.79
N HIS A 62 -9.92 -4.88 9.07
CA HIS A 62 -10.58 -3.82 9.84
C HIS A 62 -11.91 -3.44 9.18
N ASN A 63 -12.95 -3.21 9.98
CA ASN A 63 -14.33 -3.04 9.49
C ASN A 63 -14.49 -1.88 8.51
N SER A 64 -13.63 -0.85 8.58
CA SER A 64 -13.61 0.25 7.60
C SER A 64 -13.26 -0.20 6.18
N LEU A 65 -12.52 -1.31 6.01
CA LEU A 65 -12.18 -1.89 4.71
C LEU A 65 -12.98 -3.14 4.39
N ALA A 66 -13.54 -3.83 5.41
CA ALA A 66 -14.30 -5.06 5.22
C ALA A 66 -15.50 -4.89 4.28
N THR A 67 -16.11 -3.70 4.22
CA THR A 67 -17.21 -3.36 3.29
C THR A 67 -16.81 -3.41 1.81
N HIS A 68 -15.50 -3.37 1.51
CA HIS A 68 -14.97 -3.44 0.14
C HIS A 68 -14.70 -4.87 -0.31
N VAL A 69 -14.78 -5.85 0.60
CA VAL A 69 -14.57 -7.27 0.29
C VAL A 69 -15.68 -7.74 -0.65
N GLN A 70 -15.30 -8.26 -1.81
CA GLN A 70 -16.25 -8.79 -2.81
C GLN A 70 -16.22 -10.32 -2.83
N PHE A 71 -15.01 -10.89 -2.79
CA PHE A 71 -14.82 -12.32 -2.87
C PHE A 71 -13.82 -12.77 -1.82
N TYR A 72 -14.07 -13.93 -1.24
CA TYR A 72 -13.14 -14.64 -0.37
C TYR A 72 -13.17 -16.10 -0.80
N GLN A 73 -11.99 -16.72 -0.91
CA GLN A 73 -11.87 -18.11 -1.29
C GLN A 73 -10.85 -18.84 -0.42
N SER A 74 -11.33 -19.91 0.21
CA SER A 74 -10.53 -20.98 0.80
C SER A 74 -10.12 -21.93 -0.33
N HIS A 75 -8.83 -21.99 -0.66
CA HIS A 75 -8.31 -22.87 -1.72
C HIS A 75 -7.86 -24.22 -1.17
N SER A 76 -7.45 -24.23 0.09
CA SER A 76 -7.10 -25.39 0.91
C SER A 76 -7.00 -24.94 2.37
N SER A 77 -6.66 -25.85 3.28
CA SER A 77 -6.31 -25.49 4.67
C SER A 77 -5.11 -24.56 4.81
N ARG A 78 -4.42 -24.24 3.71
CA ARG A 78 -3.12 -23.57 3.71
C ARG A 78 -3.07 -22.32 2.84
N ILE A 79 -4.09 -22.06 2.02
CA ILE A 79 -4.14 -20.90 1.14
C ILE A 79 -5.52 -20.26 1.21
N LEU A 80 -5.53 -18.99 1.57
CA LEU A 80 -6.71 -18.12 1.61
C LEU A 80 -6.45 -16.90 0.73
N SER A 81 -7.42 -16.53 -0.11
CA SER A 81 -7.38 -15.26 -0.85
C SER A 81 -8.62 -14.43 -0.57
N VAL A 82 -8.44 -13.14 -0.34
CA VAL A 82 -9.54 -12.18 -0.13
C VAL A 82 -9.37 -10.99 -1.06
N ASP A 83 -10.45 -10.66 -1.76
CA ASP A 83 -10.51 -9.63 -2.80
C ASP A 83 -11.28 -8.42 -2.30
N LEU A 84 -10.65 -7.25 -2.41
CA LEU A 84 -11.24 -5.96 -2.08
C LEU A 84 -11.27 -5.08 -3.31
N PHE A 85 -12.44 -4.55 -3.64
CA PHE A 85 -12.63 -3.63 -4.77
C PHE A 85 -12.90 -2.23 -4.23
N PHE A 86 -12.08 -1.27 -4.68
CA PHE A 86 -12.18 0.13 -4.30
C PHE A 86 -12.65 0.99 -5.48
N LYS A 87 -13.07 2.21 -5.17
CA LYS A 87 -13.50 3.19 -6.18
C LYS A 87 -12.38 3.44 -7.20
N GLY A 88 -12.80 3.67 -8.45
CA GLY A 88 -11.87 3.86 -9.57
C GLY A 88 -11.22 2.57 -10.07
N ASN A 89 -11.85 1.41 -9.86
CA ASN A 89 -11.40 0.13 -10.41
C ASN A 89 -10.03 -0.34 -9.85
N VAL A 90 -9.71 0.05 -8.62
CA VAL A 90 -8.57 -0.51 -7.89
C VAL A 90 -9.00 -1.84 -7.28
N LYS A 91 -8.27 -2.90 -7.60
CA LYS A 91 -8.50 -4.25 -7.07
C LYS A 91 -7.29 -4.68 -6.25
N LEU A 92 -7.54 -5.05 -5.00
CA LEU A 92 -6.55 -5.57 -4.07
C LEU A 92 -6.87 -7.01 -3.71
N ARG A 93 -5.90 -7.92 -3.78
CA ARG A 93 -6.02 -9.29 -3.29
C ARG A 93 -4.95 -9.55 -2.23
N ILE A 94 -5.36 -10.06 -1.07
CA ILE A 94 -4.44 -10.51 -0.04
C ILE A 94 -4.45 -12.03 -0.01
N PHE A 95 -3.28 -12.64 -0.16
CA PHE A 95 -3.07 -14.07 0.06
C PHE A 95 -2.50 -14.28 1.46
N VAL A 96 -3.16 -15.15 2.23
CA VAL A 96 -2.60 -15.69 3.47
C VAL A 96 -2.21 -17.14 3.21
N ILE A 97 -0.94 -17.48 3.43
CA ILE A 97 -0.39 -18.79 3.12
C ILE A 97 0.28 -19.44 4.33
N TYR A 98 0.24 -20.77 4.37
CA TYR A 98 1.04 -21.58 5.28
C TYR A 98 1.68 -22.71 4.48
N ILE A 99 2.94 -22.55 4.07
CA ILE A 99 3.64 -23.59 3.32
C ILE A 99 4.05 -24.71 4.30
N PRO A 100 3.72 -25.98 4.02
CA PRO A 100 4.10 -27.08 4.89
C PRO A 100 5.61 -27.19 5.13
N PRO A 101 6.05 -27.62 6.32
CA PRO A 101 7.44 -27.93 6.58
C PRO A 101 7.94 -29.08 5.69
N THR A 102 9.25 -29.33 5.69
CA THR A 102 9.89 -30.27 4.76
C THR A 102 9.59 -31.75 5.03
N ASN A 103 8.80 -32.07 6.05
CA ASN A 103 8.39 -33.43 6.39
C ASN A 103 7.24 -33.96 5.52
N ASP A 104 6.41 -33.09 4.92
CA ASP A 104 5.35 -33.45 3.99
C ASP A 104 5.60 -32.80 2.62
N LEU A 105 6.58 -33.33 1.88
CA LEU A 105 7.01 -32.77 0.59
C LEU A 105 5.93 -32.81 -0.48
N VAL A 106 5.03 -33.80 -0.44
CA VAL A 106 3.95 -33.93 -1.43
C VAL A 106 2.98 -32.75 -1.27
N LEU A 107 2.43 -32.58 -0.06
CA LEU A 107 1.54 -31.46 0.23
C LEU A 107 2.24 -30.12 0.03
N ARG A 108 3.52 -30.01 0.40
CA ARG A 108 4.32 -28.80 0.20
C ARG A 108 4.36 -28.38 -1.26
N TYR A 109 4.65 -29.31 -2.16
CA TYR A 109 4.72 -28.98 -3.58
C TYR A 109 3.35 -28.71 -4.20
N GLU A 110 2.31 -29.41 -3.78
CA GLU A 110 0.93 -29.12 -4.21
C GLU A 110 0.51 -27.70 -3.83
N VAL A 111 0.76 -27.29 -2.59
CA VAL A 111 0.48 -25.93 -2.10
C VAL A 111 1.29 -24.88 -2.89
N ILE A 112 2.58 -25.12 -3.12
CA ILE A 112 3.41 -24.20 -3.91
C ILE A 112 2.91 -24.07 -5.36
N ASP A 113 2.58 -25.20 -6.00
CA ASP A 113 2.12 -25.22 -7.39
C ASP A 113 0.75 -24.51 -7.53
N GLN A 114 -0.18 -24.76 -6.60
CA GLN A 114 -1.46 -24.07 -6.53
C GLN A 114 -1.29 -22.56 -6.31
N LEU A 115 -0.43 -22.16 -5.36
CA LEU A 115 -0.15 -20.76 -5.06
C LEU A 115 0.40 -20.02 -6.29
N ILE A 116 1.39 -20.59 -7.00
CA ILE A 116 1.95 -19.97 -8.20
C ILE A 116 0.87 -19.76 -9.28
N SER A 117 0.00 -20.76 -9.48
CA SER A 117 -1.13 -20.63 -10.42
C SER A 117 -2.05 -19.47 -10.04
N LEU A 118 -2.40 -19.35 -8.75
CA LEU A 118 -3.25 -18.27 -8.25
C LEU A 118 -2.59 -16.89 -8.39
N ILE A 119 -1.29 -16.79 -8.11
CA ILE A 119 -0.53 -15.54 -8.26
C ILE A 119 -0.48 -15.13 -9.74
N SER A 120 -0.20 -16.07 -10.64
CA SER A 120 -0.17 -15.83 -12.08
C SER A 120 -1.53 -15.32 -12.59
N GLN A 121 -2.63 -15.98 -12.18
CA GLN A 121 -3.98 -15.54 -12.52
C GLN A 121 -4.27 -14.13 -11.98
N THR A 122 -3.93 -13.87 -10.72
CA THR A 122 -4.15 -12.56 -10.07
C THR A 122 -3.39 -11.44 -10.79
N SER A 123 -2.16 -11.71 -11.19
CA SER A 123 -1.33 -10.78 -11.97
C SER A 123 -1.96 -10.48 -13.34
N SER A 124 -2.45 -11.51 -14.06
CA SER A 124 -3.13 -11.33 -15.35
C SER A 124 -4.42 -10.50 -15.27
N GLN A 125 -5.03 -10.44 -14.08
CA GLN A 125 -6.24 -9.67 -13.81
C GLN A 125 -5.96 -8.25 -13.30
N ASN A 126 -4.70 -7.79 -13.30
CA ASN A 126 -4.27 -6.47 -12.84
C ASN A 126 -4.67 -6.16 -11.39
N PHE A 127 -4.60 -7.15 -10.50
CA PHE A 127 -4.75 -6.91 -9.07
C PHE A 127 -3.45 -6.38 -8.47
N HIS A 128 -3.55 -5.34 -7.64
CA HIS A 128 -2.57 -5.14 -6.57
C HIS A 128 -2.68 -6.33 -5.63
N HIS A 129 -1.57 -6.92 -5.21
CA HIS A 129 -1.65 -8.05 -4.29
C HIS A 129 -0.40 -8.23 -3.44
N ALA A 130 -0.64 -8.75 -2.24
CA ALA A 130 0.37 -9.16 -1.29
C ALA A 130 0.18 -10.64 -0.94
N ILE A 131 1.29 -11.30 -0.61
CA ILE A 131 1.33 -12.70 -0.16
C ILE A 131 2.01 -12.69 1.20
N CYS A 132 1.28 -13.01 2.26
CA CYS A 132 1.79 -13.03 3.61
C CYS A 132 1.58 -14.39 4.28
N GLY A 133 2.46 -14.72 5.23
CA GLY A 133 2.34 -15.90 6.08
C GLY A 133 3.66 -16.62 6.28
N ASP A 134 3.59 -17.86 6.75
CA ASP A 134 4.74 -18.71 7.02
C ASP A 134 5.08 -19.54 5.76
N PHE A 135 6.28 -19.31 5.23
CA PHE A 135 6.77 -19.98 4.05
C PHE A 135 7.54 -21.27 4.38
N ASN A 136 7.95 -21.50 5.63
CA ASN A 136 8.84 -22.61 6.01
C ASN A 136 10.04 -22.75 5.03
N MET A 137 10.60 -21.60 4.63
CA MET A 137 11.68 -21.47 3.65
C MET A 137 12.66 -20.40 4.09
N ASN A 138 13.96 -20.67 3.97
CA ASN A 138 14.99 -19.71 4.32
C ASN A 138 15.44 -18.94 3.07
N LEU A 139 15.05 -17.66 2.99
CA LEU A 139 15.35 -16.79 1.85
C LEU A 139 16.85 -16.44 1.77
N GLU A 140 17.52 -16.25 2.90
CA GLU A 140 18.95 -15.91 2.95
C GLU A 140 19.81 -17.03 2.38
N LYS A 141 19.47 -18.29 2.65
CA LYS A 141 20.12 -19.45 2.02
C LYS A 141 19.83 -19.55 0.52
N TYR A 142 18.74 -18.95 0.04
CA TYR A 142 18.34 -19.02 -1.36
C TYR A 142 18.99 -17.95 -2.24
N TYR A 143 19.25 -16.74 -1.74
CA TYR A 143 19.85 -15.67 -2.53
C TYR A 143 21.17 -16.08 -3.23
N PRO A 144 22.15 -16.72 -2.57
CA PRO A 144 23.36 -17.18 -3.24
C PRO A 144 23.08 -18.22 -4.35
N ILE A 145 22.09 -19.10 -4.14
CA ILE A 145 21.69 -20.10 -5.13
C ILE A 145 21.08 -19.42 -6.35
N PHE A 146 20.19 -18.43 -6.14
CA PHE A 146 19.56 -17.68 -7.21
C PHE A 146 20.58 -16.90 -8.06
N LEU A 147 21.56 -16.27 -7.43
CA LEU A 147 22.57 -15.44 -8.09
C LEU A 147 23.67 -16.25 -8.78
N HIS A 148 24.13 -17.35 -8.17
CA HIS A 148 25.33 -18.07 -8.62
C HIS A 148 25.04 -19.45 -9.22
N GLN A 149 23.84 -20.02 -9.02
CA GLN A 149 23.49 -21.37 -9.44
C GLN A 149 22.11 -21.44 -10.12
N PRO A 150 21.89 -20.77 -11.27
CA PRO A 150 20.56 -20.64 -11.88
C PRO A 150 19.89 -21.99 -12.20
N GLN A 151 20.68 -23.00 -12.56
CA GLN A 151 20.18 -24.37 -12.81
C GLN A 151 19.65 -25.05 -11.54
N VAL A 152 20.22 -24.73 -10.38
CA VAL A 152 19.75 -25.23 -9.07
C VAL A 152 18.58 -24.37 -8.60
N ALA A 153 18.64 -23.06 -8.82
CA ALA A 153 17.62 -22.10 -8.42
C ALA A 153 16.24 -22.40 -9.02
N ALA A 154 16.18 -22.93 -10.24
CA ALA A 154 14.96 -23.31 -10.92
C ALA A 154 14.38 -24.69 -10.50
N LYS A 155 15.07 -25.43 -9.63
CA LYS A 155 14.58 -26.75 -9.16
C LYS A 155 13.31 -26.62 -8.32
N ARG A 156 12.53 -27.69 -8.29
CA ARG A 156 11.22 -27.77 -7.60
C ARG A 156 11.26 -27.30 -6.14
N ILE A 157 12.33 -27.62 -5.41
CA ILE A 157 12.51 -27.22 -3.99
C ILE A 157 12.54 -25.70 -3.78
N HIS A 158 12.91 -24.94 -4.80
CA HIS A 158 13.03 -23.48 -4.77
C HIS A 158 11.99 -22.76 -5.63
N LYS A 159 11.04 -23.50 -6.21
CA LYS A 159 10.14 -23.02 -7.25
C LYS A 159 9.40 -21.73 -6.88
N LEU A 160 8.94 -21.60 -5.63
CA LEU A 160 8.23 -20.42 -5.16
C LEU A 160 9.11 -19.16 -5.18
N PHE A 161 10.25 -19.19 -4.49
CA PHE A 161 11.16 -18.03 -4.50
C PHE A 161 11.73 -17.74 -5.90
N HIS A 162 11.99 -18.77 -6.70
CA HIS A 162 12.38 -18.58 -8.10
C HIS A 162 11.31 -17.80 -8.87
N TYR A 163 10.04 -18.22 -8.75
CA TYR A 163 8.92 -17.55 -9.41
C TYR A 163 8.77 -16.10 -8.93
N LEU A 164 8.77 -15.86 -7.62
CA LEU A 164 8.63 -14.52 -7.04
C LEU A 164 9.75 -13.58 -7.53
N LEU A 165 11.02 -13.97 -7.40
CA LEU A 165 12.15 -13.13 -7.80
C LEU A 165 12.21 -12.91 -9.32
N SER A 166 11.94 -13.94 -10.14
CA SER A 166 11.94 -13.81 -11.60
C SER A 166 10.81 -12.91 -12.14
N HIS A 167 9.71 -12.78 -11.40
CA HIS A 167 8.58 -11.92 -11.76
C HIS A 167 8.60 -10.57 -11.03
N ASN A 168 9.75 -10.18 -10.46
CA ASN A 168 9.98 -8.91 -9.76
C ASN A 168 9.06 -8.69 -8.54
N TYR A 169 8.62 -9.76 -7.88
CA TYR A 169 8.03 -9.63 -6.55
C TYR A 169 9.11 -9.24 -5.56
N GLU A 170 8.69 -8.55 -4.51
CA GLU A 170 9.61 -8.05 -3.51
C GLU A 170 9.22 -8.43 -2.11
N ASN A 171 10.23 -8.86 -1.38
CA ASN A 171 10.14 -9.13 0.04
C ASN A 171 10.07 -7.79 0.80
N CYS A 172 8.96 -7.57 1.49
CA CYS A 172 8.73 -6.41 2.33
C CYS A 172 9.27 -6.59 3.75
N THR A 173 9.68 -7.80 4.14
CA THR A 173 10.19 -8.08 5.50
C THR A 173 11.52 -7.36 5.71
N PRO A 174 11.67 -6.54 6.78
CA PRO A 174 12.86 -5.74 7.00
C PRO A 174 14.07 -6.66 7.18
N LEU A 175 15.20 -6.36 6.54
CA LEU A 175 16.44 -7.10 6.78
C LEU A 175 16.97 -6.74 8.17
N ASN A 176 17.21 -7.76 8.97
CA ASN A 176 17.74 -7.54 10.30
C ASN A 176 19.27 -7.49 10.24
N LEU A 177 19.83 -6.34 10.64
CA LEU A 177 21.28 -6.16 10.77
C LEU A 177 21.82 -6.77 12.08
N SER A 178 20.94 -7.07 13.06
CA SER A 178 21.28 -7.80 14.28
C SER A 178 21.04 -9.29 14.08
N GLY A 179 21.93 -10.16 14.56
CA GLY A 179 21.72 -11.61 14.52
C GLY A 179 20.61 -12.12 15.47
N THR A 180 20.02 -11.23 16.28
CA THR A 180 19.18 -11.61 17.44
C THR A 180 17.67 -11.51 17.20
N LEU A 181 17.21 -10.91 16.11
CA LEU A 181 15.77 -10.72 15.84
C LEU A 181 15.33 -11.49 14.58
N GLY A 182 14.58 -12.57 14.78
CA GLY A 182 14.03 -13.42 13.73
C GLY A 182 12.52 -13.35 13.67
N THR A 183 11.94 -14.06 12.71
CA THR A 183 10.49 -14.29 12.67
C THR A 183 10.12 -15.60 13.34
N TYR A 184 11.09 -16.49 13.58
CA TYR A 184 10.88 -17.79 14.21
C TYR A 184 12.00 -18.11 15.19
N TYR A 185 11.61 -18.58 16.37
CA TYR A 185 12.49 -18.99 17.46
C TYR A 185 12.23 -20.43 17.83
N HIS A 186 13.26 -21.27 17.76
CA HIS A 186 13.18 -22.63 18.28
C HIS A 186 14.50 -23.00 18.94
N LEU A 187 14.45 -23.23 20.26
CA LEU A 187 15.64 -23.42 21.09
C LEU A 187 16.61 -22.24 20.85
N ASP A 188 17.87 -22.52 20.51
CA ASP A 188 18.89 -21.51 20.22
C ASP A 188 18.92 -21.08 18.73
N THR A 189 17.94 -21.50 17.93
CA THR A 189 17.91 -21.19 16.49
C THR A 189 16.92 -20.08 16.19
N ILE A 190 17.43 -19.01 15.58
CA ILE A 190 16.65 -17.86 15.11
C ILE A 190 16.64 -17.89 13.58
N THR A 191 15.46 -17.91 12.96
CA THR A 191 15.32 -17.88 11.50
C THR A 191 14.28 -16.88 11.02
N ARG A 192 14.34 -16.57 9.72
CA ARG A 192 13.34 -15.80 8.99
C ARG A 192 12.66 -16.73 8.00
N ILE A 193 11.46 -17.17 8.35
CA ILE A 193 10.63 -18.06 7.53
C ILE A 193 9.26 -17.49 7.22
N ASP A 194 8.88 -16.41 7.90
CA ASP A 194 7.68 -15.64 7.65
C ASP A 194 8.02 -14.48 6.72
N PHE A 195 7.14 -14.20 5.75
CA PHE A 195 7.37 -13.13 4.80
C PHE A 195 6.08 -12.40 4.42
N VAL A 196 6.24 -11.15 4.02
CA VAL A 196 5.25 -10.41 3.24
C VAL A 196 5.88 -10.10 1.89
N TRP A 197 5.34 -10.64 0.82
CA TRP A 197 5.77 -10.35 -0.55
C TRP A 197 4.75 -9.45 -1.24
N SER A 198 5.22 -8.42 -1.93
CA SER A 198 4.36 -7.51 -2.71
C SER A 198 4.60 -7.68 -4.20
N CYS A 199 3.53 -7.56 -4.99
CA CYS A 199 3.65 -7.45 -6.43
C CYS A 199 4.22 -6.08 -6.83
N PRO A 200 4.79 -5.92 -8.05
CA PRO A 200 5.36 -4.66 -8.51
C PRO A 200 4.40 -3.46 -8.40
N LEU A 201 3.11 -3.67 -8.67
CA LEU A 201 2.08 -2.62 -8.60
C LEU A 201 1.79 -2.15 -7.18
N LEU A 202 1.94 -3.04 -6.18
CA LEU A 202 1.70 -2.72 -4.78
C LEU A 202 2.95 -2.14 -4.11
N ARG A 203 4.14 -2.62 -4.49
CA ARG A 203 5.45 -2.21 -3.95
C ARG A 203 5.63 -0.70 -3.92
N GLN A 204 5.17 0.00 -4.96
CA GLN A 204 5.34 1.45 -5.05
C GLN A 204 4.67 2.23 -3.92
N TYR A 205 3.73 1.63 -3.18
CA TYR A 205 3.06 2.25 -2.05
C TYR A 205 3.65 1.84 -0.70
N MET A 206 4.65 0.96 -0.64
CA MET A 206 5.25 0.53 0.63
C MET A 206 5.99 1.71 1.30
N LEU A 207 5.76 1.90 2.60
CA LEU A 207 6.34 2.97 3.41
C LEU A 207 7.45 2.47 4.33
N THR A 208 7.18 1.42 5.11
CA THR A 208 8.14 0.82 6.06
C THR A 208 7.66 -0.55 6.51
N ALA A 209 8.55 -1.31 7.16
CA ALA A 209 8.23 -2.60 7.76
C ALA A 209 9.05 -2.84 9.05
N SER A 210 8.50 -3.63 9.97
CA SER A 210 9.14 -4.02 11.22
C SER A 210 8.83 -5.49 11.56
N ILE A 211 9.71 -6.11 12.33
CA ILE A 211 9.42 -7.37 13.04
C ILE A 211 9.06 -6.96 14.46
N PHE A 212 7.89 -7.36 14.92
CA PHE A 212 7.46 -7.12 16.29
C PHE A 212 8.00 -8.25 17.18
N ASP A 213 8.80 -7.90 18.17
CA ASP A 213 9.37 -8.88 19.09
C ASP A 213 8.31 -9.32 20.10
N ALA A 214 7.68 -10.46 19.82
CA ALA A 214 6.68 -11.09 20.65
C ALA A 214 7.26 -12.21 21.52
N HIS A 215 8.58 -12.42 21.50
CA HIS A 215 9.22 -13.50 22.25
C HIS A 215 8.91 -13.40 23.75
N ASP A 216 8.99 -12.19 24.30
CA ASP A 216 8.70 -11.89 25.70
C ASP A 216 7.20 -12.01 26.05
N LEU A 217 6.32 -12.04 25.05
CA LEU A 217 4.88 -12.16 25.25
C LEU A 217 4.41 -13.62 25.34
N HIS A 218 5.29 -14.59 25.02
CA HIS A 218 5.01 -16.03 25.02
C HIS A 218 3.73 -16.43 24.26
N ILE A 219 3.36 -15.66 23.23
CA ILE A 219 2.14 -15.88 22.43
C ILE A 219 2.36 -16.98 21.39
N SER A 220 3.54 -16.97 20.77
CA SER A 220 3.97 -17.92 19.75
C SER A 220 5.49 -17.91 19.69
N ASP A 221 6.05 -18.99 19.17
CA ASP A 221 7.42 -19.11 18.67
C ASP A 221 7.69 -18.25 17.42
N HIS A 222 6.67 -17.64 16.83
CA HIS A 222 6.79 -16.69 15.72
C HIS A 222 6.61 -15.23 16.15
N ASN A 223 7.46 -14.36 15.60
CA ASN A 223 7.37 -12.92 15.71
C ASN A 223 6.61 -12.33 14.50
N PRO A 224 5.56 -11.51 14.73
CA PRO A 224 4.79 -10.90 13.66
C PRO A 224 5.62 -9.95 12.77
N ILE A 225 5.34 -9.97 11.47
CA ILE A 225 5.84 -8.95 10.53
C ILE A 225 4.74 -7.91 10.31
N ILE A 226 5.11 -6.65 10.43
CA ILE A 226 4.24 -5.51 10.15
C ILE A 226 4.79 -4.76 8.94
N THR A 227 3.93 -4.51 7.95
CA THR A 227 4.27 -3.72 6.76
C THR A 227 3.24 -2.62 6.57
N TYR A 228 3.71 -1.38 6.36
CA TYR A 228 2.86 -0.21 6.14
C TYR A 228 2.88 0.22 4.68
N PHE A 229 1.70 0.51 4.15
CA PHE A 229 1.49 1.00 2.79
C PHE A 229 0.75 2.34 2.80
N ASP A 230 1.05 3.20 1.82
CA ASP A 230 0.35 4.46 1.65
C ASP A 230 -1.10 4.20 1.18
N VAL A 231 -2.05 4.78 1.92
CA VAL A 231 -3.48 4.69 1.65
C VAL A 231 -3.88 5.24 0.27
N SER A 232 -3.03 6.04 -0.36
CA SER A 232 -3.19 6.48 -1.75
C SER A 232 -3.42 5.31 -2.70
N LEU A 233 -2.87 4.13 -2.44
CA LEU A 233 -3.21 2.89 -3.14
C LEU A 233 -4.73 2.69 -3.30
N LEU A 234 -5.50 3.00 -2.26
CA LEU A 234 -6.96 2.80 -2.21
C LEU A 234 -7.75 3.93 -2.89
N SER A 235 -7.09 5.01 -3.32
CA SER A 235 -7.69 6.23 -3.88
C SER A 235 -7.11 6.69 -5.21
N ASP A 236 -5.91 6.24 -5.61
CA ASP A 236 -5.14 6.79 -6.73
C ASP A 236 -5.71 6.48 -8.12
N ALA A 237 -6.81 5.74 -8.21
CA ALA A 237 -7.62 5.76 -9.42
C ALA A 237 -8.39 7.08 -9.64
N ILE A 238 -8.33 8.03 -8.71
CA ILE A 238 -8.98 9.35 -8.82
C ILE A 238 -8.01 10.42 -9.36
N LYS A 239 -6.69 10.27 -9.22
CA LYS A 239 -5.74 11.36 -9.57
C LYS A 239 -5.31 11.41 -11.03
N SER A 240 -5.29 10.29 -11.76
CA SER A 240 -4.89 10.32 -13.17
C SER A 240 -5.97 10.91 -14.09
N ALA A 241 -7.24 10.93 -13.68
CA ALA A 241 -8.36 11.39 -14.50
C ALA A 241 -8.86 12.82 -14.19
N ARG A 242 -8.35 13.50 -13.15
CA ARG A 242 -8.75 14.88 -12.82
C ARG A 242 -7.58 15.77 -12.39
N ALA A 243 -6.42 15.60 -12.99
CA ALA A 243 -5.58 16.75 -13.29
C ALA A 243 -6.19 17.53 -14.48
N LEU A 244 -7.49 17.86 -14.38
CA LEU A 244 -7.94 19.11 -14.97
C LEU A 244 -7.16 20.15 -14.18
N THR A 245 -6.20 20.76 -14.85
CA THR A 245 -5.66 22.06 -14.52
C THR A 245 -6.85 22.99 -14.32
N VAL A 246 -7.45 22.96 -13.12
CA VAL A 246 -8.17 24.11 -12.61
C VAL A 246 -7.07 25.15 -12.55
N GLY A 247 -7.12 26.09 -13.49
CA GLY A 247 -6.23 27.24 -13.55
C GLY A 247 -6.43 28.09 -12.30
N ASN A 248 -5.94 27.61 -11.16
CA ASN A 248 -5.89 28.34 -9.92
C ASN A 248 -4.58 29.12 -9.94
N THR A 249 -4.70 30.42 -10.18
CA THR A 249 -3.63 31.42 -10.30
C THR A 249 -2.85 31.67 -8.99
N TYR A 250 -2.93 30.78 -8.01
CA TYR A 250 -2.10 30.84 -6.80
C TYR A 250 -1.50 29.47 -6.49
N VAL A 251 -0.25 29.30 -6.92
CA VAL A 251 0.63 28.20 -6.49
C VAL A 251 1.34 28.69 -5.25
N SER A 252 1.02 28.14 -4.06
CA SER A 252 1.86 28.38 -2.89
C SER A 252 3.27 27.88 -3.22
N LYS A 253 4.26 28.77 -3.14
CA LYS A 253 5.65 28.40 -3.44
C LYS A 253 6.05 27.27 -2.51
N LYS A 254 6.48 26.15 -3.10
CA LYS A 254 6.95 24.98 -2.35
C LYS A 254 8.08 25.43 -1.39
N PRO A 255 8.07 25.01 -0.11
CA PRO A 255 9.10 25.41 0.84
C PRO A 255 10.47 24.94 0.37
N LYS A 256 11.51 25.77 0.56
CA LYS A 256 12.88 25.44 0.14
C LYS A 256 13.37 24.11 0.72
N ASP A 257 12.97 23.80 1.96
CA ASP A 257 13.33 22.55 2.64
C ASP A 257 12.71 21.33 1.97
N LEU A 258 11.47 21.46 1.47
CA LEU A 258 10.77 20.40 0.76
C LEU A 258 11.37 20.17 -0.65
N ASP A 259 11.81 21.24 -1.30
CA ASP A 259 12.57 21.14 -2.56
C ASP A 259 13.94 20.48 -2.35
N SER A 260 14.65 20.84 -1.29
CA SER A 260 15.92 20.21 -0.90
C SER A 260 15.76 18.72 -0.59
N LEU A 261 14.69 18.35 0.12
CA LEU A 261 14.35 16.95 0.39
C LEU A 261 14.02 16.17 -0.89
N CYS A 262 13.27 16.78 -1.82
CA CYS A 262 12.98 16.19 -3.12
C CYS A 262 14.25 15.97 -3.96
N GLN A 263 15.18 16.93 -3.94
CA GLN A 263 16.48 16.80 -4.59
C GLN A 263 17.31 15.68 -3.97
N SER A 264 17.33 15.59 -2.63
CA SER A 264 18.05 14.55 -1.88
C SER A 264 17.52 13.15 -2.20
N TYR A 265 16.20 12.98 -2.23
CA TYR A 265 15.56 11.73 -2.66
C TYR A 265 15.91 11.36 -4.12
N ARG A 266 15.83 12.31 -5.05
CA ARG A 266 16.19 12.08 -6.46
C ARG A 266 17.66 11.67 -6.62
N PHE A 267 18.55 12.32 -5.88
CA PHE A 267 19.97 12.02 -5.88
C PHE A 267 20.23 10.59 -5.37
N LEU A 268 19.73 10.24 -4.18
CA LEU A 268 19.92 8.92 -3.59
C LEU A 268 19.26 7.81 -4.42
N SER A 269 18.08 8.05 -4.97
CA SER A 269 17.44 7.10 -5.89
C SER A 269 18.27 6.86 -7.15
N LYS A 270 18.89 7.92 -7.71
CA LYS A 270 19.79 7.80 -8.86
C LYS A 270 21.08 7.05 -8.51
N VAL A 271 21.66 7.34 -7.34
CA VAL A 271 22.85 6.65 -6.82
C VAL A 271 22.55 5.17 -6.61
N ALA A 272 21.46 4.82 -5.92
CA ALA A 272 21.04 3.44 -5.70
C ALA A 272 20.85 2.69 -7.02
N LYS A 273 20.14 3.28 -8.01
CA LYS A 273 19.96 2.69 -9.34
C LYS A 273 21.29 2.48 -10.08
N THR A 274 22.20 3.44 -9.98
CA THR A 274 23.51 3.38 -10.64
C THR A 274 24.37 2.29 -10.01
N ILE A 275 24.42 2.21 -8.67
CA ILE A 275 25.14 1.19 -7.92
C ILE A 275 24.54 -0.20 -8.21
N CYS A 276 23.22 -0.31 -8.26
CA CYS A 276 22.53 -1.57 -8.59
C CYS A 276 22.84 -2.01 -10.04
N SER A 277 22.91 -1.08 -10.99
CA SER A 277 23.35 -1.35 -12.37
C SER A 277 24.81 -1.78 -12.43
N LEU A 278 25.70 -1.07 -11.73
CA LEU A 278 27.12 -1.40 -11.65
C LEU A 278 27.32 -2.77 -11.00
N HIS A 279 26.57 -3.09 -9.96
CA HIS A 279 26.59 -4.39 -9.31
C HIS A 279 26.23 -5.50 -10.29
N LYS A 280 25.15 -5.34 -11.08
CA LYS A 280 24.80 -6.32 -12.12
C LYS A 280 25.97 -6.55 -13.08
N THR A 281 26.61 -5.48 -13.56
CA THR A 281 27.77 -5.56 -14.47
C THR A 281 29.01 -6.17 -13.81
N LEU A 282 29.32 -5.78 -12.57
CA LEU A 282 30.43 -6.28 -11.77
C LEU A 282 30.23 -7.74 -11.36
N SER A 283 29.01 -8.18 -11.03
CA SER A 283 28.68 -9.57 -10.74
C SER A 283 28.92 -10.47 -11.95
N HIS A 284 28.60 -10.01 -13.16
CA HIS A 284 28.95 -10.71 -14.39
C HIS A 284 30.47 -10.82 -14.60
N THR A 285 31.25 -9.81 -14.16
CA THR A 285 32.70 -9.73 -14.38
C THR A 285 33.51 -10.42 -13.26
N LEU A 286 33.07 -10.35 -12.00
CA LEU A 286 33.69 -11.00 -10.84
C LEU A 286 33.43 -12.50 -10.80
N CYS A 287 32.33 -12.98 -11.41
CA CYS A 287 32.08 -14.41 -11.60
C CYS A 287 33.23 -15.09 -12.38
N ILE A 288 33.98 -14.31 -13.19
CA ILE A 288 35.17 -14.77 -13.93
C ILE A 288 36.43 -14.78 -13.05
N MET A 289 36.51 -13.95 -11.99
CA MET A 289 37.76 -13.66 -11.26
C MET A 289 37.88 -14.20 -9.82
N LYS A 290 36.87 -14.92 -9.27
CA LYS A 290 36.93 -15.58 -7.93
C LYS A 290 37.54 -14.71 -6.81
N LEU A 291 37.05 -13.48 -6.64
CA LEU A 291 37.42 -12.63 -5.50
C LEU A 291 36.59 -13.00 -4.25
N SER A 292 37.21 -12.90 -3.06
CA SER A 292 36.73 -13.43 -1.76
C SER A 292 35.34 -12.94 -1.32
N ASP A 293 34.55 -13.84 -0.73
CA ASP A 293 33.17 -13.67 -0.26
C ASP A 293 32.92 -12.44 0.64
N ALA A 294 33.86 -12.09 1.54
CA ALA A 294 33.66 -11.01 2.52
C ALA A 294 33.39 -9.62 1.91
N LYS A 295 33.97 -9.29 0.74
CA LYS A 295 33.76 -7.99 0.07
C LYS A 295 32.42 -7.91 -0.66
N ILE A 296 31.82 -9.05 -0.99
CA ILE A 296 30.52 -9.14 -1.66
C ILE A 296 29.41 -8.89 -0.63
N ASP A 297 29.56 -9.43 0.58
CA ASP A 297 28.62 -9.21 1.69
C ASP A 297 28.59 -7.73 2.12
N ASP A 298 29.75 -7.08 2.24
CA ASP A 298 29.84 -5.64 2.53
C ASP A 298 29.10 -4.79 1.49
N PHE A 299 29.19 -5.18 0.22
CA PHE A 299 28.53 -4.47 -0.87
C PHE A 299 27.01 -4.69 -0.87
N ALA A 300 26.55 -5.91 -0.60
CA ALA A 300 25.13 -6.22 -0.44
C ALA A 300 24.53 -5.44 0.73
N ASN A 301 25.24 -5.39 1.86
CA ASN A 301 24.84 -4.60 3.03
C ASN A 301 24.76 -3.09 2.71
N LEU A 302 25.72 -2.55 1.96
CA LEU A 302 25.70 -1.16 1.51
C LEU A 302 24.53 -0.87 0.57
N LEU A 303 24.27 -1.74 -0.41
CA LEU A 303 23.14 -1.60 -1.33
C LEU A 303 21.81 -1.62 -0.58
N GLN A 304 21.66 -2.55 0.36
CA GLN A 304 20.46 -2.62 1.19
C GLN A 304 20.28 -1.39 2.06
N THR A 305 21.36 -0.89 2.66
CA THR A 305 21.32 0.33 3.47
C THR A 305 20.89 1.52 2.61
N LEU A 306 21.38 1.63 1.37
CA LEU A 306 20.94 2.65 0.41
C LEU A 306 19.48 2.51 0.01
N GLU A 307 18.98 1.29 -0.17
CA GLU A 307 17.56 1.05 -0.46
C GLU A 307 16.67 1.43 0.73
N ASN A 308 17.06 1.05 1.95
CA ASN A 308 16.36 1.43 3.19
C ASN A 308 16.35 2.95 3.37
N MET A 309 17.50 3.61 3.16
CA MET A 309 17.59 5.08 3.20
C MET A 309 16.71 5.73 2.13
N THR A 310 16.65 5.16 0.93
CA THR A 310 15.81 5.66 -0.17
C THR A 310 14.33 5.52 0.16
N LEU A 311 13.91 4.41 0.77
CA LEU A 311 12.55 4.19 1.26
C LEU A 311 12.19 5.18 2.38
N LEU A 312 13.06 5.34 3.38
CA LEU A 312 12.84 6.28 4.48
C LEU A 312 12.74 7.73 3.98
N LEU A 313 13.61 8.15 3.06
CA LEU A 313 13.56 9.48 2.45
C LEU A 313 12.30 9.67 1.60
N ARG A 314 11.86 8.64 0.90
CA ARG A 314 10.59 8.69 0.15
C ARG A 314 9.41 8.87 1.10
N SER A 315 9.37 8.10 2.19
CA SER A 315 8.35 8.20 3.23
C SER A 315 8.35 9.58 3.89
N LEU A 316 9.52 10.12 4.21
CA LEU A 316 9.67 11.47 4.75
C LEU A 316 9.22 12.55 3.74
N LEU A 317 9.58 12.40 2.47
CA LEU A 317 9.15 13.30 1.39
C LEU A 317 7.63 13.31 1.26
N LEU A 318 7.00 12.13 1.22
CA LEU A 318 5.54 11.99 1.16
C LEU A 318 4.87 12.63 2.38
N LEU A 319 5.42 12.41 3.59
CA LEU A 319 4.91 13.03 4.81
C LEU A 319 4.96 14.55 4.73
N LYS A 320 6.11 15.12 4.35
CA LYS A 320 6.28 16.58 4.23
C LYS A 320 5.45 17.19 3.10
N GLU A 321 5.22 16.46 2.01
CA GLU A 321 4.28 16.88 0.96
C GLU A 321 2.84 16.90 1.47
N LYS A 322 2.42 15.91 2.27
CA LYS A 322 1.08 15.89 2.89
C LYS A 322 0.92 16.99 3.94
N GLU A 323 1.92 17.23 4.79
CA GLU A 323 1.92 18.36 5.74
C GLU A 323 1.76 19.69 5.00
N PHE A 324 2.55 19.91 3.94
CA PHE A 324 2.45 21.14 3.14
C PHE A 324 1.07 21.30 2.47
N GLN A 325 0.50 20.21 1.94
CA GLN A 325 -0.85 20.24 1.37
C GLN A 325 -1.90 20.61 2.43
N ALA A 326 -1.84 19.99 3.61
CA ALA A 326 -2.75 20.27 4.72
C ALA A 326 -2.64 21.74 5.16
N SER A 327 -1.42 22.25 5.37
CA SER A 327 -1.19 23.67 5.70
C SER A 327 -1.68 24.61 4.61
N SER A 328 -1.50 24.27 3.34
CA SER A 328 -1.98 25.10 2.22
C SER A 328 -3.50 25.08 2.08
N ILE A 329 -4.17 23.99 2.44
CA ILE A 329 -5.63 23.92 2.50
C ILE A 329 -6.13 24.76 3.68
N GLN A 330 -5.54 24.61 4.86
CA GLN A 330 -5.93 25.37 6.04
C GLN A 330 -5.80 26.88 5.81
N ALA A 331 -4.65 27.33 5.27
CA ALA A 331 -4.45 28.74 4.95
C ALA A 331 -5.48 29.30 3.96
N LYS A 332 -6.01 28.46 3.04
CA LYS A 332 -7.09 28.87 2.14
C LYS A 332 -8.43 28.98 2.86
N ILE A 333 -8.73 28.06 3.76
CA ILE A 333 -9.94 28.11 4.59
C ILE A 333 -9.91 29.38 5.45
N ASP A 334 -8.77 29.67 6.08
CA ASP A 334 -8.61 30.85 6.92
C ASP A 334 -8.78 32.13 6.09
N ALA A 335 -8.14 32.24 4.93
CA ALA A 335 -8.31 33.37 4.02
C ALA A 335 -9.76 33.51 3.49
N GLN A 336 -10.46 32.39 3.24
CA GLN A 336 -11.88 32.43 2.87
C GLN A 336 -12.76 32.92 4.00
N ASN A 337 -12.50 32.50 5.24
CA ASN A 337 -13.23 32.97 6.42
C ASN A 337 -13.00 34.47 6.67
N ASP A 338 -11.77 34.94 6.47
CA ASP A 338 -11.42 36.36 6.54
C ASP A 338 -12.17 37.16 5.46
N ASN A 339 -12.21 36.66 4.23
CA ASN A 339 -12.99 37.28 3.15
C ASN A 339 -14.49 37.24 3.44
N PHE A 340 -15.03 36.17 4.02
CA PHE A 340 -16.45 36.12 4.39
C PHE A 340 -16.82 37.25 5.35
N THR A 341 -15.90 37.61 6.26
CA THR A 341 -16.11 38.65 7.26
C THR A 341 -15.86 40.06 6.70
N ASN A 342 -14.81 40.23 5.87
CA ASN A 342 -14.30 41.55 5.49
C ASN A 342 -14.55 41.92 4.00
N ASP A 343 -14.79 40.96 3.13
CA ASP A 343 -14.97 41.14 1.68
C ASP A 343 -15.82 40.02 1.04
N ILE A 344 -17.15 40.17 1.19
CA ILE A 344 -18.16 39.21 0.71
C ILE A 344 -18.03 38.97 -0.81
N SER A 345 -17.62 39.98 -1.57
CA SER A 345 -17.46 39.89 -3.03
C SER A 345 -16.34 38.91 -3.40
N THR A 346 -15.17 39.06 -2.77
CA THR A 346 -14.03 38.16 -2.97
C THR A 346 -14.30 36.75 -2.40
N PHE A 347 -15.07 36.66 -1.30
CA PHE A 347 -15.53 35.37 -0.79
C PHE A 347 -16.37 34.61 -1.82
N ILE A 348 -17.42 35.25 -2.37
CA ILE A 348 -18.32 34.65 -3.37
C ILE A 348 -17.54 34.15 -4.58
N GLU A 349 -16.58 34.94 -5.08
CA GLU A 349 -15.71 34.55 -6.19
C GLU A 349 -14.88 33.31 -5.88
N SER A 350 -14.25 33.28 -4.70
CA SER A 350 -13.42 32.15 -4.28
C SER A 350 -14.22 30.88 -4.00
N ALA A 351 -15.44 31.02 -3.45
CA ALA A 351 -16.31 29.91 -3.07
C ALA A 351 -16.93 29.23 -4.30
N LEU A 352 -17.35 30.03 -5.29
CA LEU A 352 -18.02 29.51 -6.48
C LEU A 352 -17.06 28.89 -7.50
N SER A 353 -15.74 29.12 -7.39
CA SER A 353 -14.71 28.58 -8.30
C SER A 353 -15.02 28.86 -9.79
N GLN A 354 -15.80 29.90 -10.08
CA GLN A 354 -16.27 30.23 -11.41
C GLN A 354 -15.93 31.69 -11.74
N PRO A 355 -15.46 31.98 -12.96
CA PRO A 355 -15.39 33.36 -13.41
C PRO A 355 -16.81 33.93 -13.44
N ARG A 356 -16.99 35.17 -12.96
CA ARG A 356 -18.29 35.86 -13.02
C ARG A 356 -18.80 35.82 -14.46
N ARG A 357 -19.92 35.15 -14.67
CA ARG A 357 -20.66 35.24 -15.93
C ARG A 357 -21.32 36.61 -15.94
N ARG A 358 -20.65 37.58 -16.55
CA ARG A 358 -21.18 38.93 -16.75
C ARG A 358 -21.96 38.95 -18.05
N ILE A 359 -23.22 39.37 -17.97
CA ILE A 359 -23.98 39.79 -19.13
C ILE A 359 -23.86 41.31 -19.16
N VAL A 360 -23.35 41.85 -20.27
CA VAL A 360 -23.34 43.29 -20.51
C VAL A 360 -24.62 43.57 -21.30
N LEU A 361 -25.50 44.38 -20.72
CA LEU A 361 -26.74 44.79 -21.36
C LEU A 361 -26.51 46.15 -22.01
N ASP A 362 -26.41 46.15 -23.33
CA ASP A 362 -26.24 47.40 -24.09
C ASP A 362 -27.57 48.13 -24.31
N ARG A 363 -28.69 47.40 -24.22
CA ARG A 363 -30.06 47.90 -24.40
C ARG A 363 -31.05 47.07 -23.58
N VAL A 364 -32.03 47.73 -22.98
CA VAL A 364 -33.14 47.08 -22.25
C VAL A 364 -34.46 47.61 -22.81
N PHE A 365 -35.37 46.70 -23.18
CA PHE A 365 -36.70 47.07 -23.66
C PHE A 365 -37.73 46.82 -22.56
N ILE A 366 -38.41 47.89 -22.13
CA ILE A 366 -39.49 47.84 -21.16
C ILE A 366 -40.80 47.75 -21.94
N ASP A 367 -41.47 46.59 -21.83
CA ASP A 367 -42.74 46.32 -22.48
C ASP A 367 -43.90 46.88 -21.63
N HIS A 368 -44.08 48.20 -21.67
CA HIS A 368 -45.20 48.88 -21.03
C HIS A 368 -46.39 49.00 -22.00
N PRO A 369 -47.62 48.64 -21.59
CA PRO A 369 -48.77 48.52 -22.49
C PRO A 369 -49.17 49.81 -23.21
N THR A 370 -48.78 50.98 -22.70
CA THR A 370 -49.07 52.28 -23.32
C THR A 370 -47.84 53.02 -23.84
N HIS A 371 -46.64 52.70 -23.35
CA HIS A 371 -45.41 53.45 -23.64
C HIS A 371 -44.18 52.52 -23.64
N PRO A 372 -44.04 51.64 -24.64
CA PRO A 372 -42.85 50.81 -24.76
C PRO A 372 -41.60 51.68 -24.88
N THR A 373 -40.60 51.39 -24.05
CA THR A 373 -39.40 52.24 -23.93
C THR A 373 -38.14 51.41 -24.11
N LEU A 374 -37.24 51.86 -24.99
CA LEU A 374 -35.93 51.25 -25.18
C LEU A 374 -34.86 52.09 -24.46
N LEU A 375 -34.26 51.53 -23.43
CA LEU A 375 -33.15 52.13 -22.70
C LEU A 375 -31.83 51.83 -23.41
N ILE A 376 -31.00 52.87 -23.55
CA ILE A 376 -29.68 52.85 -24.19
C ILE A 376 -28.60 53.54 -23.36
N SER A 377 -28.98 54.27 -22.30
CA SER A 377 -28.04 54.90 -21.37
C SER A 377 -27.60 53.88 -20.30
N PRO A 378 -26.29 53.72 -20.05
CA PRO A 378 -25.78 52.77 -19.05
C PRO A 378 -26.42 52.94 -17.66
N ASP A 379 -26.50 54.18 -17.17
CA ASP A 379 -27.05 54.45 -15.83
C ASP A 379 -28.55 54.10 -15.73
N ALA A 380 -29.31 54.33 -16.81
CA ALA A 380 -30.73 54.01 -16.86
C ALA A 380 -30.96 52.49 -16.97
N ILE A 381 -30.10 51.79 -17.71
CA ILE A 381 -30.11 50.33 -17.82
C ILE A 381 -29.79 49.70 -16.46
N ASP A 382 -28.75 50.17 -15.77
CA ASP A 382 -28.35 49.63 -14.46
C ASP A 382 -29.46 49.80 -13.41
N GLN A 383 -30.10 50.99 -13.36
CA GLN A 383 -31.18 51.26 -12.42
C GLN A 383 -32.39 50.35 -12.66
N GLU A 384 -32.83 50.21 -13.92
CA GLU A 384 -33.96 49.34 -14.29
C GLU A 384 -33.67 47.87 -13.96
N VAL A 385 -32.45 47.39 -14.21
CA VAL A 385 -32.04 46.01 -13.90
C VAL A 385 -32.07 45.77 -12.39
N ILE A 386 -31.57 46.71 -11.59
CA ILE A 386 -31.63 46.61 -10.12
C ILE A 386 -33.08 46.55 -9.65
N GLU A 387 -33.93 47.45 -10.14
CA GLU A 387 -35.34 47.50 -9.76
C GLU A 387 -36.11 46.24 -10.17
N HIS A 388 -35.86 45.70 -11.37
CA HIS A 388 -36.45 44.45 -11.83
C HIS A 388 -36.09 43.28 -10.90
N PHE A 389 -34.80 43.04 -10.63
CA PHE A 389 -34.37 41.87 -9.83
C PHE A 389 -34.57 42.02 -8.31
N GLN A 390 -34.89 43.22 -7.80
CA GLN A 390 -35.26 43.40 -6.40
C GLN A 390 -36.75 43.18 -6.14
N ASN A 391 -37.59 43.38 -7.15
CA ASN A 391 -39.05 43.31 -7.03
C ASN A 391 -39.66 42.06 -7.69
N PHE A 392 -38.85 41.21 -8.29
CA PHE A 392 -39.19 39.89 -8.83
C PHE A 392 -38.38 38.81 -8.11
#